data_AF-A0A957W961-F1
#
_entry.id   AF-A0A957W961-F1
#
_cell.length_a   1.000
_cell.length_b   1.000
_cell.length_c   1.000
_cell.angle_alpha   90.00
_cell.angle_beta   90.00
_cell.angle_gamma   90.00
#
_symmetry.space_group_name_H-M   'P 1'
#
loop_
_entity.id
_entity.type
_entity.pdbx_description
1 polymer ?
#
loop_
_entity_poly.entity_id
_entity_poly.type
_entity_poly.pdbx_seq_one_letter_code
_entity_poly.pdbx_strand_id
1 'polypeptide(L)'
;LNLYWQSLIGQPYPRTQFVQLIDRRGEPIAQWTDSSLFDEHRWRTGGIIPDQHVLWLGADIAPGPYLVRVGLFDYSTGQRVPVRDAAGTPVAGDQVVLGLFYVANGEIDPRPPQTPLKAGLGDQIKLLGYSLAPLEAGASTLQVWLHW
;
A
#
# COMPACT_ATOMS: atom_id res chain seq x y z
N LEU A 1 -0.04 2.52 6.96
CA LEU A 1 0.36 2.78 5.56
C LEU A 1 0.83 4.22 5.49
N ASN A 2 2.02 4.46 4.94
CA ASN A 2 2.55 5.82 4.77
C ASN A 2 2.51 6.15 3.28
N LEU A 3 1.81 7.23 2.93
CA LEU A 3 1.73 7.76 1.57
C LEU A 3 2.39 9.14 1.55
N TYR A 4 2.90 9.52 0.38
CA TYR A 4 3.49 10.83 0.16
C TYR A 4 2.85 11.42 -1.07
N TRP A 5 2.09 12.50 -0.88
CA TRP A 5 1.41 13.20 -1.96
C TRP A 5 2.27 14.37 -2.39
N GLN A 6 2.45 14.54 -3.70
CA GLN A 6 3.02 15.77 -4.24
C GLN A 6 1.91 16.69 -4.72
N SER A 7 1.89 17.92 -4.20
CA SER A 7 1.00 18.95 -4.70
C SER A 7 1.45 19.41 -6.09
N LEU A 8 0.58 19.29 -7.09
CA LEU A 8 0.83 19.80 -8.44
C LEU A 8 0.47 21.28 -8.58
N ILE A 9 -0.38 21.79 -7.69
CA ILE A 9 -0.91 23.16 -7.70
C ILE A 9 -1.01 23.66 -6.26
N GLY A 10 -0.48 24.85 -6.00
CA GLY A 10 -0.41 25.47 -4.67
C GLY A 10 -1.74 26.01 -4.16
N GLN A 11 -2.82 25.26 -4.34
CA GLN A 11 -4.13 25.58 -3.77
C GLN A 11 -4.68 24.34 -3.05
N PRO A 12 -5.41 24.52 -1.94
CA PRO A 12 -6.10 23.41 -1.28
C PRO A 12 -7.14 22.86 -2.23
N TYR A 13 -7.16 21.53 -2.41
CA TYR A 13 -8.24 20.87 -3.14
C TYR A 13 -9.14 20.17 -2.15
N PRO A 14 -10.43 20.54 -2.06
CA PRO A 14 -11.35 19.94 -1.12
C PRO A 14 -11.63 18.49 -1.54
N ARG A 15 -10.82 17.55 -1.03
CA ARG A 15 -10.89 16.13 -1.41
C ARG A 15 -10.87 15.24 -0.19
N THR A 16 -11.76 14.26 -0.20
CA THR A 16 -11.77 13.18 0.79
C THR A 16 -10.99 12.01 0.23
N GLN A 17 -9.95 11.59 0.93
CA GLN A 17 -9.20 10.42 0.55
C GLN A 17 -9.85 9.13 1.07
N PHE A 18 -9.58 8.04 0.37
CA PHE A 18 -9.91 6.72 0.85
C PHE A 18 -8.74 5.76 0.65
N VAL A 19 -8.62 4.81 1.57
CA VAL A 19 -7.79 3.63 1.47
C VAL A 19 -8.71 2.43 1.68
N GLN A 20 -8.66 1.47 0.76
CA GLN A 20 -9.48 0.26 0.84
C GLN A 20 -8.61 -0.99 0.73
N LEU A 21 -8.91 -1.97 1.57
CA LEU A 21 -8.47 -3.35 1.38
C LEU A 21 -9.53 -4.11 0.61
N ILE A 22 -9.11 -4.74 -0.48
CA ILE A 22 -9.97 -5.38 -1.47
C ILE A 22 -9.67 -6.87 -1.49
N ASP A 23 -10.73 -7.68 -1.48
CA ASP A 23 -10.63 -9.13 -1.59
C ASP A 23 -10.42 -9.61 -3.04
N ARG A 24 -10.33 -10.93 -3.24
CA ARG A 24 -10.16 -11.53 -4.56
C ARG A 24 -11.35 -11.34 -5.51
N ARG A 25 -12.53 -10.96 -4.98
CA ARG A 25 -13.74 -10.68 -5.77
C ARG A 25 -13.81 -9.22 -6.22
N GLY A 26 -12.91 -8.36 -5.72
CA GLY A 26 -12.91 -6.93 -6.02
C GLY A 26 -13.71 -6.10 -5.01
N GLU A 27 -14.20 -6.72 -3.93
CA GLU A 27 -15.04 -6.06 -2.94
C GLU A 27 -14.21 -5.44 -1.81
N PRO A 28 -14.54 -4.22 -1.36
CA PRO A 28 -13.89 -3.62 -0.21
C PRO A 28 -14.33 -4.30 1.09
N ILE A 29 -13.38 -4.93 1.77
CA ILE A 29 -13.62 -5.60 3.07
C ILE A 29 -13.19 -4.77 4.27
N ALA A 30 -12.38 -3.74 4.03
CA ALA A 30 -12.06 -2.70 5.01
C ALA A 30 -11.83 -1.38 4.27
N GLN A 31 -12.26 -0.29 4.89
CA GLN A 31 -12.09 1.04 4.34
C GLN A 31 -11.74 2.03 5.44
N TRP A 32 -10.82 2.94 5.11
CA TRP A 32 -10.55 4.13 5.86
C TRP A 32 -10.77 5.33 4.94
N THR A 33 -11.46 6.35 5.44
CA THR A 33 -11.71 7.60 4.73
C THR A 33 -11.41 8.76 5.64
N ASP A 34 -10.80 9.79 5.07
CA ASP A 34 -10.43 10.97 5.82
C ASP A 34 -10.40 12.21 4.93
N SER A 35 -10.49 13.32 5.62
CA SER A 35 -10.60 14.66 5.13
C SER A 35 -9.33 15.46 5.48
N SER A 36 -8.31 14.89 6.13
CA SER A 36 -7.08 15.63 6.51
C SER A 36 -6.31 16.32 5.37
N LEU A 37 -6.59 15.98 4.11
CA LEU A 37 -6.09 16.71 2.95
C LEU A 37 -6.69 18.13 2.79
N PHE A 38 -7.70 18.51 3.58
CA PHE A 38 -8.26 19.89 3.62
C PHE A 38 -7.34 20.93 4.27
N ASP A 39 -6.26 20.55 4.95
CA ASP A 39 -5.38 21.52 5.60
C ASP A 39 -4.65 22.38 4.55
N GLU A 40 -5.17 23.58 4.34
CA GLU A 40 -4.78 24.54 3.32
C GLU A 40 -3.31 24.95 3.40
N HIS A 41 -2.72 24.92 4.59
CA HIS A 41 -1.33 25.33 4.80
C HIS A 41 -0.30 24.33 4.27
N ARG A 42 -0.73 23.11 3.93
CA ARG A 42 0.14 22.03 3.44
C ARG A 42 0.38 22.10 1.92
N TRP A 43 -0.45 22.85 1.19
CA TRP A 43 -0.46 22.83 -0.27
C TRP A 43 0.38 23.96 -0.88
N ARG A 44 1.67 23.66 -1.08
CA ARG A 44 2.56 24.47 -1.93
C ARG A 44 2.85 23.70 -3.21
N THR A 45 2.88 24.37 -4.37
CA THR A 45 3.26 23.73 -5.64
C THR A 45 4.60 22.99 -5.48
N GLY A 46 4.64 21.71 -5.84
CA GLY A 46 5.80 20.84 -5.70
C GLY A 46 6.06 20.30 -4.28
N GLY A 47 5.32 20.76 -3.27
CA GLY A 47 5.46 20.33 -1.88
C GLY A 47 5.04 18.88 -1.67
N ILE A 48 5.77 18.19 -0.78
CA ILE A 48 5.47 16.81 -0.37
C ILE A 48 4.68 16.82 0.92
N ILE A 49 3.58 16.08 0.93
CA ILE A 49 2.61 15.99 2.01
C ILE A 49 2.64 14.54 2.52
N PRO A 50 3.30 14.27 3.67
CA PRO A 50 3.29 12.95 4.28
C PRO A 50 1.91 12.63 4.84
N ASP A 51 1.44 11.42 4.65
CA ASP A 51 0.12 11.01 5.08
C ASP A 51 0.14 9.59 5.65
N GLN A 52 -0.47 9.41 6.82
CA GLN A 52 -0.41 8.17 7.56
C GLN A 52 -1.81 7.63 7.79
N HIS A 53 -2.01 6.39 7.35
CA HIS A 53 -3.30 5.72 7.43
C HIS A 53 -3.21 4.46 8.27
N VAL A 54 -4.21 4.29 9.13
CA VAL A 54 -4.45 3.04 9.87
C VAL A 54 -5.73 2.45 9.34
N LEU A 55 -5.61 1.29 8.67
CA LEU A 55 -6.75 0.52 8.22
C LEU A 55 -7.04 -0.57 9.24
N TRP A 56 -8.13 -0.42 9.98
CA TRP A 56 -8.57 -1.40 10.95
C TRP A 56 -9.21 -2.59 10.22
N LEU A 57 -8.68 -3.78 10.48
CA LEU A 57 -9.16 -5.02 9.90
C LEU A 57 -10.02 -5.76 10.94
N GLY A 58 -11.09 -6.41 10.49
CA GLY A 58 -11.86 -7.29 11.37
C GLY A 58 -11.02 -8.48 11.85
N ALA A 59 -11.32 -8.98 13.06
CA ALA A 59 -10.59 -10.11 13.65
C ALA A 59 -10.69 -11.40 12.81
N ASP A 60 -11.73 -11.53 12.00
CA ASP A 60 -12.03 -12.73 11.20
C ASP A 60 -11.49 -12.65 9.76
N ILE A 61 -10.55 -11.74 9.48
CA ILE A 61 -9.95 -11.65 8.14
C ILE A 61 -9.22 -12.94 7.80
N ALA A 62 -9.63 -13.57 6.70
CA ALA A 62 -9.04 -14.82 6.26
C ALA A 62 -7.56 -14.62 5.85
N PRO A 63 -6.70 -15.62 6.10
CA PRO A 63 -5.36 -15.62 5.53
C PRO A 63 -5.39 -15.63 4.00
N GLY A 64 -4.50 -14.85 3.37
CA GLY A 64 -4.38 -14.81 1.92
C GLY A 64 -3.97 -13.45 1.37
N PRO A 65 -3.90 -13.35 0.02
CA PRO A 65 -3.62 -12.12 -0.69
C PRO A 65 -4.87 -11.24 -0.78
N TYR A 66 -4.63 -9.95 -0.61
CA TYR A 66 -5.56 -8.84 -0.75
C TYR A 66 -4.89 -7.73 -1.57
N LEU A 67 -5.69 -6.86 -2.17
CA LEU A 67 -5.17 -5.64 -2.80
C LEU A 67 -5.45 -4.45 -1.90
N VAL A 68 -4.51 -3.51 -1.81
CA VAL A 68 -4.80 -2.18 -1.27
C VAL A 68 -4.93 -1.21 -2.43
N ARG A 69 -6.00 -0.42 -2.41
CA ARG A 69 -6.20 0.68 -3.36
C ARG A 69 -6.48 1.99 -2.64
N VAL A 70 -6.10 3.07 -3.30
CA VAL A 70 -6.27 4.44 -2.79
C VAL A 70 -6.89 5.31 -3.86
N GLY A 71 -7.58 6.36 -3.44
CA GLY A 71 -8.07 7.36 -4.36
C GLY A 71 -8.69 8.53 -3.61
N LEU A 72 -9.30 9.42 -4.37
CA LEU A 72 -9.88 10.65 -3.86
C LEU A 72 -11.34 10.76 -4.32
N PHE A 73 -12.16 11.35 -3.46
CA PHE A 73 -13.42 11.95 -3.83
C PHE A 73 -13.26 13.46 -3.89
N ASP A 74 -13.90 14.09 -4.85
CA ASP A 74 -14.16 15.53 -4.81
C ASP A 74 -15.23 15.78 -3.72
N TYR A 75 -14.91 16.62 -2.74
CA TYR A 75 -15.77 16.85 -1.58
C TYR A 75 -17.07 17.56 -1.94
N SER A 76 -17.02 18.45 -2.94
CA SER A 76 -18.17 19.27 -3.32
C SER A 76 -19.23 18.46 -4.07
N THR A 77 -18.79 17.53 -4.90
CA THR A 77 -19.66 16.71 -5.76
C THR A 77 -19.86 15.29 -5.24
N GLY A 78 -19.01 14.84 -4.31
CA GLY A 78 -18.94 13.44 -3.86
C GLY A 78 -18.43 12.47 -4.94
N GLN A 79 -17.99 12.96 -6.10
CA GLN A 79 -17.57 12.12 -7.22
C GLN A 79 -16.13 11.64 -7.05
N ARG A 80 -15.85 10.45 -7.60
CA ARG A 80 -14.50 9.90 -7.68
C ARG A 80 -13.61 10.76 -8.58
N VAL A 81 -12.37 11.01 -8.15
CA VAL A 81 -11.39 11.78 -8.92
C VAL A 81 -10.65 10.84 -9.90
N PRO A 82 -10.67 11.10 -11.21
CA PRO A 82 -9.95 10.28 -12.19
C PRO A 82 -8.44 10.27 -11.98
N VAL A 83 -7.82 9.11 -12.21
CA VAL A 83 -6.35 9.00 -12.19
C VAL A 83 -5.79 9.56 -13.49
N ARG A 84 -4.63 10.22 -13.38
CA ARG A 84 -3.87 10.73 -14.52
C ARG A 84 -2.44 10.21 -14.45
N ASP A 85 -1.83 9.99 -15.62
CA ASP A 85 -0.41 9.64 -15.71
C ASP A 85 0.50 10.84 -15.45
N ALA A 86 1.83 10.62 -15.53
CA ALA A 86 2.83 11.66 -15.32
C ALA A 86 2.77 12.81 -16.35
N ALA A 87 2.17 12.59 -17.52
CA ALA A 87 1.94 13.62 -18.54
C ALA A 87 0.61 14.37 -18.32
N GLY A 88 -0.18 13.98 -17.30
CA GLY A 88 -1.49 14.55 -17.01
C GLY A 88 -2.62 13.96 -17.84
N THR A 89 -2.37 12.90 -18.61
CA THR A 89 -3.39 12.23 -19.43
C THR A 89 -4.29 11.36 -18.55
N PRO A 90 -5.62 11.42 -18.68
CA PRO A 90 -6.50 10.50 -17.98
C PRO A 90 -6.14 9.05 -18.29
N VAL A 91 -6.00 8.23 -17.25
CA VAL A 91 -5.91 6.78 -17.39
C VAL A 91 -7.23 6.15 -16.95
N ALA A 92 -7.48 4.91 -17.36
CA ALA A 92 -8.71 4.23 -16.99
C ALA A 92 -8.80 4.06 -15.46
N GLY A 93 -9.92 4.52 -14.89
CA GLY A 93 -10.22 4.39 -13.46
C GLY A 93 -9.97 5.65 -12.65
N ASP A 94 -10.25 5.52 -11.36
CA ASP A 94 -10.34 6.62 -10.38
C ASP A 94 -9.66 6.26 -9.05
N GLN A 95 -8.81 5.24 -9.10
CA GLN A 95 -8.11 4.67 -7.97
C GLN A 95 -6.79 4.06 -8.40
N VAL A 96 -5.80 4.11 -7.51
CA VAL A 96 -4.47 3.51 -7.71
C VAL A 96 -4.37 2.27 -6.84
N VAL A 97 -4.02 1.13 -7.45
CA VAL A 97 -3.72 -0.11 -6.73
C VAL A 97 -2.26 -0.06 -6.27
N LEU A 98 -2.04 -0.13 -4.96
CA LEU A 98 -0.70 -0.08 -4.37
C LEU A 98 0.04 -1.42 -4.47
N GLY A 99 -0.71 -2.52 -4.60
CA GLY A 99 -0.16 -3.86 -4.77
C GLY A 99 -0.83 -4.90 -3.88
N LEU A 100 -0.21 -6.09 -3.85
CA LEU A 100 -0.65 -7.22 -3.04
C LEU A 100 -0.16 -7.09 -1.60
N PHE A 101 -1.08 -7.28 -0.67
CA PHE A 101 -0.86 -7.39 0.76
C PHE A 101 -1.31 -8.76 1.21
N TYR A 102 -0.62 -9.34 2.19
CA TYR A 102 -0.90 -10.69 2.61
C TYR A 102 -1.23 -10.73 4.09
N VAL A 103 -2.33 -11.39 4.41
CA VAL A 103 -2.64 -11.81 5.77
C VAL A 103 -2.09 -13.21 5.93
N ALA A 104 -1.14 -13.38 6.86
CA ALA A 104 -0.53 -14.67 7.14
C ALA A 104 -1.34 -15.43 8.21
N ASN A 105 -1.29 -16.77 8.16
CA ASN A 105 -1.72 -17.62 9.27
C ASN A 105 -0.48 -18.19 9.97
N GLY A 106 0.01 -17.52 11.01
CA GLY A 106 1.22 -17.93 11.74
C GLY A 106 2.53 -17.43 11.12
N GLU A 107 3.60 -18.22 11.28
CA GLU A 107 5.00 -17.79 11.04
C GLU A 107 5.45 -17.85 9.57
N ILE A 108 4.67 -18.48 8.69
CA ILE A 108 5.02 -18.60 7.27
C ILE A 108 4.64 -17.30 6.56
N ASP A 109 5.63 -16.62 6.00
CA ASP A 109 5.43 -15.46 5.13
C ASP A 109 4.93 -15.94 3.74
N PRO A 110 3.66 -15.68 3.37
CA PRO A 110 3.08 -16.16 2.12
C PRO A 110 3.55 -15.35 0.89
N ARG A 111 4.35 -14.30 1.09
CA ARG A 111 4.91 -13.49 -0.01
C ARG A 111 5.97 -14.28 -0.77
N PRO A 112 6.13 -14.08 -2.08
CA PRO A 112 7.36 -14.46 -2.77
C PRO A 112 8.61 -13.89 -2.05
N PRO A 113 9.79 -14.52 -2.20
CA PRO A 113 11.00 -14.00 -1.58
C PRO A 113 11.26 -12.56 -2.05
N GLN A 114 11.45 -11.64 -1.09
CA GLN A 114 11.78 -10.25 -1.39
C GLN A 114 13.08 -10.14 -2.17
N THR A 115 14.04 -11.02 -1.85
CA THR A 115 15.29 -11.17 -2.59
C THR A 115 15.34 -12.56 -3.22
N PRO A 116 15.07 -12.67 -4.53
CA PRO A 116 15.21 -13.94 -5.24
C PRO A 116 16.67 -14.42 -5.23
N LEU A 117 16.86 -15.71 -5.02
CA LEU A 117 18.15 -16.37 -5.11
C LEU A 117 17.98 -17.64 -5.96
N LYS A 118 19.02 -18.02 -6.69
CA LYS A 118 19.05 -19.29 -7.42
C LYS A 118 20.25 -20.08 -6.96
N ALA A 119 20.22 -20.53 -5.72
CA ALA A 119 21.29 -21.33 -5.13
C ALA A 119 20.82 -22.78 -4.96
N GLY A 120 21.56 -23.73 -5.55
CA GLY A 120 21.38 -25.15 -5.29
C GLY A 120 22.24 -25.60 -4.10
N LEU A 121 21.68 -26.43 -3.23
CA LEU A 121 22.38 -27.09 -2.14
C LEU A 121 22.45 -28.58 -2.47
N GLY A 122 23.55 -28.97 -3.11
CA GLY A 122 23.67 -30.28 -3.74
C GLY A 122 22.70 -30.43 -4.92
N ASP A 123 22.21 -31.66 -5.11
CA ASP A 123 21.23 -32.03 -6.14
C ASP A 123 19.78 -32.14 -5.60
N GLN A 124 19.58 -31.84 -4.30
CA GLN A 124 18.32 -32.13 -3.61
C GLN A 124 17.46 -30.90 -3.31
N ILE A 125 18.07 -29.75 -3.03
CA ILE A 125 17.36 -28.56 -2.55
C ILE A 125 17.79 -27.32 -3.33
N LYS A 126 16.84 -26.44 -3.60
CA LYS A 126 17.10 -25.13 -4.20
C LYS A 126 16.54 -24.04 -3.31
N LEU A 127 17.40 -23.14 -2.85
CA LEU A 127 16.99 -21.91 -2.20
C LEU A 127 16.54 -20.92 -3.29
N LEU A 128 15.25 -20.59 -3.29
CA LEU A 128 14.57 -19.69 -4.23
C LEU A 128 14.73 -18.21 -3.85
N GLY A 129 15.09 -17.93 -2.59
CA GLY A 129 15.33 -16.58 -2.10
C GLY A 129 15.14 -16.44 -0.60
N TYR A 130 15.17 -15.20 -0.14
CA TYR A 130 14.94 -14.86 1.26
C TYR A 130 14.18 -13.54 1.42
N SER A 131 13.55 -13.37 2.58
CA SER A 131 12.92 -12.13 3.02
C SER A 131 13.48 -11.72 4.38
N LEU A 132 13.62 -10.41 4.60
CA LEU A 132 14.13 -9.83 5.85
C LEU A 132 13.13 -8.82 6.40
N ALA A 133 12.94 -8.84 7.72
CA ALA A 133 12.30 -7.73 8.40
C ALA A 133 13.30 -6.56 8.55
N PRO A 134 12.85 -5.30 8.53
CA PRO A 134 13.69 -4.17 8.91
C PRO A 134 14.31 -4.41 10.29
N LEU A 135 15.57 -4.06 10.45
CA LEU A 135 16.31 -4.22 11.69
C LEU A 135 16.50 -2.86 12.37
N GLU A 136 16.18 -2.77 13.65
CA GLU A 136 16.48 -1.58 14.44
C GLU A 136 17.97 -1.52 14.81
N ALA A 137 18.48 -0.30 14.98
CA ALA A 137 19.84 -0.11 15.45
C ALA A 137 20.01 -0.69 16.86
N GLY A 138 21.00 -1.56 17.05
CA GLY A 138 21.25 -2.25 18.32
C GLY A 138 20.48 -3.56 18.51
N ALA A 139 19.74 -4.03 17.49
CA ALA A 139 19.12 -5.35 17.54
C ALA A 139 20.14 -6.46 17.78
N SER A 140 19.80 -7.41 18.65
CA SER A 140 20.62 -8.58 18.99
C SER A 140 20.23 -9.85 18.21
N THR A 141 19.14 -9.80 17.44
CA THR A 141 18.60 -10.92 16.68
C THR A 141 18.21 -10.48 15.27
N LEU A 142 18.42 -11.35 14.28
CA LEU A 142 18.00 -11.16 12.89
C LEU A 142 16.97 -12.22 12.52
N GLN A 143 15.79 -11.80 12.09
CA GLN A 143 14.78 -12.72 11.56
C GLN A 143 14.88 -12.81 10.05
N VAL A 144 15.03 -14.04 9.55
CA VAL A 144 15.17 -14.35 8.12
C VAL A 144 14.15 -15.43 7.76
N TRP A 145 13.39 -15.20 6.69
CA TRP A 145 12.59 -16.23 6.05
C TRP A 145 13.34 -16.72 4.82
N LEU A 146 13.70 -18.00 4.81
CA LEU A 146 14.23 -18.65 3.61
C LEU A 146 13.05 -19.22 2.81
N HIS A 147 13.14 -19.18 1.49
CA HIS A 147 12.13 -19.71 0.58
C HIS A 147 12.79 -20.77 -0.29
N TRP A 148 12.33 -22.02 -0.22
CA TRP A 148 12.93 -23.16 -0.92
C TRP A 148 11.87 -24.10 -1.49
#